data_AF-A0A0A1DMI4-F1
#
_entry.id   AF-A0A0A1DMI4-F1
#
_cell.length_a   1.000
_cell.length_b   1.000
_cell.length_c   1.000
_cell.angle_alpha   90.00
_cell.angle_beta   90.00
_cell.angle_gamma   90.00
#
_symmetry.space_group_name_H-M   'P 1'
#
loop_
_entity.id
_entity.type
_entity.pdbx_description
1 polymer ?
#
loop_
_entity_poly.entity_id
_entity_poly.type
_entity_poly.pdbx_seq_one_letter_code
_entity_poly.pdbx_strand_id
1 'polypeptide(L)'
;MTSGGDLELTLDELRAVARYAADAAAEVLPVFEAACPDDPRPRAALDAARVFVGGAPRTRLQRVTSMDAHRAAADAPTETARLAAQAAGDAASAAYLHPIAKAHQVAHLLRASANAARIAELAAGDDPAAGLAAVERARALATPTVVEVLRRYPPAPAGRSRPAVLMAALDAALRR
;
A
#
# COMPACT_ATOMS: atom_id res chain seq x y z
N MET A 1 27.83 14.93 -8.95
CA MET A 1 27.22 13.77 -9.63
C MET A 1 26.95 12.72 -8.55
N THR A 2 25.72 12.65 -8.04
CA THR A 2 25.34 11.57 -7.12
C THR A 2 25.00 10.36 -7.98
N SER A 3 25.91 9.39 -8.04
CA SER A 3 25.58 8.06 -8.56
C SER A 3 24.45 7.53 -7.71
N GLY A 4 23.22 7.55 -8.22
CA GLY A 4 22.09 6.86 -7.61
C GLY A 4 22.42 5.38 -7.64
N GLY A 5 23.02 4.88 -6.56
CA GLY A 5 23.28 3.46 -6.40
C GLY A 5 21.95 2.74 -6.39
N ASP A 6 21.80 1.76 -7.27
CA ASP A 6 20.69 0.82 -7.19
C ASP A 6 20.71 0.18 -5.80
N LEU A 7 19.58 0.28 -5.10
CA LEU A 7 19.32 -0.40 -3.84
C LEU A 7 19.16 -1.89 -4.13
N GLU A 8 19.91 -2.75 -3.46
CA GLU A 8 19.66 -4.18 -3.56
C GLU A 8 18.40 -4.55 -2.76
N LEU A 9 17.46 -5.24 -3.43
CA LEU A 9 16.28 -5.82 -2.81
C LEU A 9 16.20 -7.31 -3.14
N THR A 10 16.18 -8.13 -2.09
CA THR A 10 15.97 -9.57 -2.22
C THR A 10 14.50 -9.88 -2.49
N LEU A 11 14.21 -11.10 -2.98
CA LEU A 11 12.83 -11.54 -3.13
C LEU A 11 12.10 -11.64 -1.79
N ASP A 12 12.81 -11.99 -0.71
CA ASP A 12 12.20 -12.11 0.62
C ASP A 12 11.84 -10.74 1.21
N GLU A 13 12.65 -9.72 0.96
CA GLU A 13 12.32 -8.33 1.28
C GLU A 13 11.11 -7.83 0.50
N LEU A 14 11.06 -8.11 -0.80
CA LEU A 14 9.89 -7.77 -1.62
C LEU A 14 8.62 -8.49 -1.12
N ARG A 15 8.74 -9.75 -0.68
CA ARG A 15 7.62 -10.49 -0.08
C ARG A 15 7.19 -9.91 1.26
N ALA A 16 8.12 -9.48 2.09
CA ALA A 16 7.81 -8.82 3.37
C ALA A 16 7.02 -7.52 3.14
N VAL A 17 7.47 -6.70 2.17
CA VAL A 17 6.76 -5.47 1.76
C VAL A 17 5.39 -5.78 1.16
N ALA A 18 5.31 -6.74 0.25
CA ALA A 18 4.04 -7.12 -0.38
C ALA A 18 3.04 -7.68 0.64
N ARG A 19 3.51 -8.43 1.65
CA ARG A 19 2.66 -8.91 2.75
C ARG A 19 2.10 -7.75 3.56
N TYR A 20 2.95 -6.82 3.96
CA TYR A 20 2.53 -5.64 4.72
C TYR A 20 1.47 -4.81 3.97
N ALA A 21 1.65 -4.58 2.67
CA ALA A 21 0.66 -3.91 1.83
C ALA A 21 -0.62 -4.74 1.64
N ALA A 22 -0.50 -6.06 1.47
CA ALA A 22 -1.63 -6.97 1.30
C ALA A 22 -2.50 -7.07 2.57
N ASP A 23 -1.89 -7.05 3.75
CA ASP A 23 -2.62 -7.08 5.02
C ASP A 23 -3.45 -5.80 5.20
N ALA A 24 -2.88 -4.63 4.88
CA ALA A 24 -3.62 -3.36 4.88
C ALA A 24 -4.74 -3.34 3.82
N ALA A 25 -4.48 -3.87 2.62
CA ALA A 25 -5.49 -3.97 1.56
C ALA A 25 -6.63 -4.93 1.95
N ALA A 26 -6.32 -6.04 2.63
CA ALA A 26 -7.31 -7.01 3.08
C ALA A 26 -8.27 -6.43 4.13
N GLU A 27 -7.79 -5.57 5.03
CA GLU A 27 -8.61 -4.87 6.03
C GLU A 27 -9.74 -4.06 5.39
N VAL A 28 -9.45 -3.40 4.26
CA VAL A 28 -10.37 -2.45 3.63
C VAL A 28 -11.06 -2.97 2.39
N LEU A 29 -10.68 -4.14 1.87
CA LEU A 29 -11.33 -4.72 0.69
C LEU A 29 -12.86 -4.88 0.83
N PRO A 30 -13.43 -5.25 2.00
CA PRO A 30 -14.88 -5.31 2.17
C PRO A 30 -15.60 -3.97 1.88
N VAL A 31 -14.91 -2.83 2.05
CA VAL A 31 -15.45 -1.51 1.75
C VAL A 31 -15.69 -1.33 0.25
N PHE A 32 -14.77 -1.83 -0.58
CA PHE A 32 -14.97 -1.83 -2.03
C PHE A 32 -16.05 -2.84 -2.44
N GLU A 33 -16.00 -4.07 -1.91
CA GLU A 33 -16.93 -5.13 -2.27
C GLU A 33 -18.38 -4.79 -1.89
N ALA A 34 -18.60 -4.02 -0.82
CA ALA A 34 -19.93 -3.51 -0.48
C ALA A 34 -20.45 -2.46 -1.49
N ALA A 35 -19.56 -1.64 -2.05
CA ALA A 35 -19.93 -0.59 -3.01
C ALA A 35 -20.04 -1.10 -4.46
N CYS A 36 -19.25 -2.13 -4.80
CA CYS A 36 -19.12 -2.68 -6.14
C CYS A 36 -19.08 -4.22 -6.08
N PRO A 37 -20.18 -4.90 -5.69
CA PRO A 37 -20.18 -6.34 -5.42
C PRO A 37 -19.85 -7.21 -6.64
N ASP A 38 -20.14 -6.72 -7.84
CA ASP A 38 -19.91 -7.44 -9.10
C ASP A 38 -18.55 -7.12 -9.75
N ASP A 39 -17.71 -6.27 -9.13
CA ASP A 39 -16.39 -5.92 -9.66
C ASP A 39 -15.27 -6.73 -8.96
N PRO A 40 -14.72 -7.77 -9.60
CA PRO A 40 -13.73 -8.63 -8.98
C PRO A 40 -12.31 -8.04 -8.98
N ARG A 41 -12.07 -6.89 -9.64
CA ARG A 41 -10.72 -6.41 -9.96
C ARG A 41 -9.86 -6.19 -8.70
N PRO A 42 -10.33 -5.54 -7.61
CA PRO A 42 -9.51 -5.39 -6.40
C PRO A 42 -9.23 -6.70 -5.67
N ARG A 43 -10.20 -7.61 -5.60
CA ARG A 43 -9.99 -8.95 -5.01
C ARG A 43 -8.91 -9.72 -5.77
N ALA A 44 -8.96 -9.71 -7.10
CA ALA A 44 -7.94 -10.34 -7.94
C ALA A 44 -6.53 -9.76 -7.73
N ALA A 45 -6.41 -8.45 -7.46
CA ALA A 45 -5.13 -7.83 -7.13
C ALA A 45 -4.59 -8.31 -5.77
N LEU A 46 -5.45 -8.33 -4.74
CA LEU A 46 -5.06 -8.85 -3.43
C LEU A 46 -4.64 -10.33 -3.51
N ASP A 47 -5.37 -11.16 -4.26
CA ASP A 47 -5.04 -12.57 -4.42
C ASP A 47 -3.72 -12.76 -5.18
N ALA A 48 -3.46 -11.96 -6.22
CA ALA A 48 -2.17 -11.97 -6.92
C ALA A 48 -0.99 -11.56 -6.01
N ALA A 49 -1.21 -10.61 -5.10
CA ALA A 49 -0.23 -10.24 -4.09
C ALA A 49 0.04 -11.40 -3.12
N ARG A 50 -1.02 -12.06 -2.64
CA ARG A 50 -0.93 -13.23 -1.75
C ARG A 50 -0.20 -14.41 -2.38
N VAL A 51 -0.40 -14.66 -3.68
CA VAL A 51 0.34 -15.67 -4.44
C VAL A 51 1.85 -15.39 -4.40
N PHE A 52 2.28 -14.15 -4.65
CA PHE A 52 3.69 -13.76 -4.58
C PHE A 52 4.25 -13.87 -3.15
N VAL A 53 3.49 -13.38 -2.17
CA VAL A 53 3.80 -13.47 -0.74
C VAL A 53 3.95 -14.93 -0.28
N GLY A 54 3.21 -15.86 -0.88
CA GLY A 54 3.28 -17.30 -0.64
C GLY A 54 4.47 -18.01 -1.30
N GLY A 55 5.38 -17.28 -1.95
CA GLY A 55 6.62 -17.83 -2.51
C GLY A 55 6.63 -17.96 -4.04
N ALA A 56 5.50 -17.74 -4.71
CA ALA A 56 5.45 -17.78 -6.18
C ALA A 56 6.36 -16.71 -6.81
N PRO A 57 6.84 -16.93 -8.05
CA PRO A 57 7.64 -15.94 -8.76
C PRO A 57 6.82 -14.69 -9.11
N ARG A 58 7.53 -13.61 -9.45
CA ARG A 58 6.92 -12.42 -10.07
C ARG A 58 6.45 -12.77 -11.47
N THR A 59 5.19 -12.51 -11.78
CA THR A 59 4.60 -12.82 -13.09
C THR A 59 3.77 -11.67 -13.63
N ARG A 60 3.34 -11.78 -14.89
CA ARG A 60 2.41 -10.81 -15.49
C ARG A 60 1.11 -10.65 -14.67
N LEU A 61 0.72 -11.66 -13.89
CA LEU A 61 -0.49 -11.63 -13.05
C LEU A 61 -0.53 -10.40 -12.15
N GLN A 62 0.52 -10.19 -11.33
CA GLN A 62 0.58 -9.07 -10.38
C GLN A 62 0.50 -7.71 -11.09
N ARG A 63 1.13 -7.57 -12.26
CA ARG A 63 1.08 -6.32 -13.03
C ARG A 63 -0.31 -6.05 -13.59
N VAL A 64 -0.96 -7.07 -14.15
CA VAL A 64 -2.28 -6.92 -14.76
C VAL A 64 -3.33 -6.62 -13.70
N THR A 65 -3.39 -7.41 -12.64
CA THR A 65 -4.40 -7.22 -11.59
C THR A 65 -4.19 -5.92 -10.82
N SER A 66 -2.94 -5.48 -10.62
CA SER A 66 -2.65 -4.12 -10.13
C SER A 66 -3.30 -3.04 -10.98
N MET A 67 -3.07 -3.06 -12.30
CA MET A 67 -3.62 -2.06 -13.21
C MET A 67 -5.14 -2.11 -13.26
N ASP A 68 -5.73 -3.31 -13.23
CA ASP A 68 -7.18 -3.48 -13.22
C ASP A 68 -7.80 -2.97 -11.91
N ALA A 69 -7.17 -3.19 -10.76
CA ALA A 69 -7.62 -2.61 -9.49
C ALA A 69 -7.50 -1.07 -9.47
N HIS A 70 -6.46 -0.49 -10.09
CA HIS A 70 -6.37 0.96 -10.23
C HIS A 70 -7.42 1.53 -11.19
N ARG A 71 -7.82 0.80 -12.23
CA ARG A 71 -8.98 1.16 -13.07
C ARG A 71 -10.28 1.07 -12.28
N ALA A 72 -10.47 0.01 -11.49
CA ALA A 72 -11.62 -0.12 -10.59
C ALA A 72 -11.69 1.04 -9.58
N ALA A 73 -10.54 1.50 -9.09
CA ALA A 73 -10.49 2.69 -8.25
C ALA A 73 -10.96 3.96 -9.00
N ALA A 74 -10.57 4.13 -10.27
CA ALA A 74 -11.02 5.26 -11.08
C ALA A 74 -12.54 5.21 -11.36
N ASP A 75 -13.11 4.01 -11.44
CA ASP A 75 -14.54 3.77 -11.66
C ASP A 75 -15.38 3.81 -10.37
N ALA A 76 -14.74 3.84 -9.19
CA ALA A 76 -15.40 3.63 -7.91
C ALA A 76 -16.37 4.78 -7.54
N PRO A 77 -17.56 4.47 -6.97
CA PRO A 77 -18.62 5.44 -6.72
C PRO A 77 -18.37 6.33 -5.48
N THR A 78 -17.45 5.93 -4.60
CA THR A 78 -17.15 6.65 -3.35
C THR A 78 -15.65 6.78 -3.14
N GLU A 79 -15.24 7.77 -2.34
CA GLU A 79 -13.83 7.93 -1.96
C GLU A 79 -13.30 6.68 -1.24
N THR A 80 -14.09 6.09 -0.33
CA THR A 80 -13.68 4.91 0.43
C THR A 80 -13.49 3.68 -0.45
N ALA A 81 -14.38 3.44 -1.42
CA ALA A 81 -14.22 2.38 -2.41
C ALA A 81 -12.98 2.62 -3.29
N ARG A 82 -12.79 3.86 -3.78
CA ARG A 82 -11.59 4.23 -4.55
C ARG A 82 -10.30 3.93 -3.79
N LEU A 83 -10.23 4.32 -2.51
CA LEU A 83 -9.05 4.11 -1.66
C LEU A 83 -8.78 2.62 -1.40
N ALA A 84 -9.83 1.82 -1.19
CA ALA A 84 -9.73 0.38 -0.99
C ALA A 84 -9.23 -0.34 -2.25
N ALA A 85 -9.75 0.01 -3.43
CA ALA A 85 -9.27 -0.51 -4.70
C ALA A 85 -7.81 -0.12 -5.00
N GLN A 86 -7.42 1.12 -4.67
CA GLN A 86 -6.03 1.55 -4.74
C GLN A 86 -5.11 0.74 -3.82
N ALA A 87 -5.55 0.46 -2.58
CA ALA A 87 -4.77 -0.35 -1.64
C ALA A 87 -4.51 -1.77 -2.19
N ALA A 88 -5.53 -2.39 -2.80
CA ALA A 88 -5.38 -3.69 -3.45
C ALA A 88 -4.43 -3.66 -4.67
N GLY A 89 -4.53 -2.62 -5.51
CA GLY A 89 -3.59 -2.41 -6.63
C GLY A 89 -2.15 -2.19 -6.16
N ASP A 90 -1.96 -1.46 -5.07
CA ASP A 90 -0.67 -1.23 -4.44
C ASP A 90 -0.06 -2.52 -3.88
N ALA A 91 -0.86 -3.37 -3.24
CA ALA A 91 -0.43 -4.68 -2.75
C ALA A 91 0.12 -5.58 -3.87
N ALA A 92 -0.54 -5.62 -5.03
CA ALA A 92 -0.04 -6.35 -6.20
C ALA A 92 1.23 -5.71 -6.79
N SER A 93 1.29 -4.37 -6.79
CA SER A 93 2.44 -3.62 -7.29
C SER A 93 3.70 -3.76 -6.43
N ALA A 94 3.55 -4.03 -5.13
CA ALA A 94 4.64 -4.15 -4.17
C ALA A 94 5.69 -5.21 -4.56
N ALA A 95 5.29 -6.24 -5.32
CA ALA A 95 6.21 -7.23 -5.90
C ALA A 95 7.26 -6.60 -6.87
N TYR A 96 7.01 -5.39 -7.34
CA TYR A 96 7.85 -4.64 -8.29
C TYR A 96 8.38 -3.33 -7.71
N LEU A 97 8.46 -3.20 -6.38
CA LEU A 97 9.13 -2.08 -5.74
C LEU A 97 10.50 -1.85 -6.38
N HIS A 98 10.70 -0.67 -6.95
CA HIS A 98 11.86 -0.42 -7.79
C HIS A 98 13.11 -0.20 -6.91
N PRO A 99 14.26 -0.80 -7.24
CA PRO A 99 15.53 -0.58 -6.52
C PRO A 99 16.11 0.84 -6.68
N ILE A 100 15.35 1.80 -7.21
CA ILE A 100 15.83 3.18 -7.31
C ILE A 100 15.37 3.94 -6.07
N ALA A 101 16.31 4.53 -5.34
CA ALA A 101 16.08 5.36 -4.16
C ALA A 101 15.35 6.69 -4.49
N LYS A 102 14.08 6.62 -4.90
CA LYS A 102 13.21 7.76 -5.19
C LYS A 102 12.06 7.80 -4.20
N ALA A 103 11.75 9.00 -3.70
CA ALA A 103 10.71 9.22 -2.69
C ALA A 103 9.32 8.69 -3.11
N HIS A 104 8.99 8.70 -4.40
CA HIS A 104 7.70 8.15 -4.87
C HIS A 104 7.62 6.62 -4.75
N GLN A 105 8.73 5.90 -4.64
CA GLN A 105 8.74 4.45 -4.44
C GLN A 105 8.21 4.05 -3.06
N VAL A 106 8.28 4.94 -2.06
CA VAL A 106 7.72 4.73 -0.73
C VAL A 106 6.21 4.48 -0.77
N ALA A 107 5.52 5.00 -1.79
CA ALA A 107 4.09 4.75 -1.96
C ALA A 107 3.78 3.25 -2.16
N HIS A 108 4.67 2.49 -2.81
CA HIS A 108 4.49 1.03 -2.95
C HIS A 108 4.61 0.27 -1.62
N LEU A 109 5.24 0.87 -0.60
CA LEU A 109 5.27 0.32 0.76
C LEU A 109 4.07 0.77 1.59
N LEU A 110 3.81 2.07 1.62
CA LEU A 110 3.02 2.68 2.70
C LEU A 110 1.62 3.15 2.26
N ARG A 111 1.35 3.31 0.96
CA ARG A 111 0.10 3.91 0.49
C ARG A 111 -1.13 3.06 0.79
N ALA A 112 -1.01 1.72 0.78
CA ALA A 112 -2.09 0.84 1.17
C ALA A 112 -2.53 1.09 2.64
N SER A 113 -1.58 1.17 3.57
CA SER A 113 -1.85 1.49 4.98
C SER A 113 -2.36 2.92 5.17
N ALA A 114 -1.83 3.88 4.41
CA ALA A 114 -2.31 5.27 4.46
C ALA A 114 -3.74 5.43 3.94
N ASN A 115 -4.10 4.68 2.88
CA ASN A 115 -5.47 4.61 2.39
C ASN A 115 -6.40 3.96 3.42
N ALA A 116 -5.95 2.90 4.11
CA ALA A 116 -6.71 2.29 5.19
C ALA A 116 -6.94 3.27 6.35
N ALA A 117 -5.93 4.05 6.73
CA ALA A 117 -6.08 5.11 7.71
C ALA A 117 -7.09 6.19 7.26
N ARG A 118 -7.07 6.59 5.98
CA ARG A 118 -8.07 7.55 5.45
C ARG A 118 -9.49 6.98 5.47
N ILE A 119 -9.65 5.70 5.14
CA ILE A 119 -10.94 5.01 5.22
C ILE A 119 -11.45 5.00 6.66
N ALA A 120 -10.57 4.78 7.65
CA ALA A 120 -10.95 4.84 9.06
C ALA A 120 -11.44 6.23 9.50
N GLU A 121 -10.82 7.32 9.04
CA GLU A 121 -11.33 8.68 9.28
C GLU A 121 -12.73 8.87 8.70
N LEU A 122 -12.92 8.50 7.43
CA LEU A 122 -14.19 8.66 6.74
C LEU A 122 -15.31 7.85 7.41
N ALA A 123 -15.02 6.62 7.84
CA ALA A 123 -15.96 5.78 8.57
C ALA A 123 -16.34 6.35 9.95
N ALA A 124 -15.46 7.17 10.54
CA ALA A 124 -15.66 7.84 11.83
C ALA A 124 -16.19 9.29 11.68
N GLY A 125 -16.75 9.66 10.53
CA GLY A 125 -17.27 11.02 10.31
C GLY A 125 -16.16 12.06 10.09
N ASP A 126 -15.10 11.68 9.40
CA ASP A 126 -13.90 12.49 9.12
C ASP A 126 -13.04 12.81 10.36
N ASP A 127 -13.13 11.99 11.41
CA ASP A 127 -12.36 12.14 12.65
C ASP A 127 -10.85 11.84 12.45
N PRO A 128 -9.95 12.84 12.59
CA PRO A 128 -8.52 12.63 12.47
C PRO A 128 -7.93 11.65 13.50
N ALA A 129 -8.56 11.46 14.67
CA ALA A 129 -8.07 10.53 15.68
C ALA A 129 -8.18 9.07 15.22
N ALA A 130 -9.21 8.72 14.44
CA ALA A 130 -9.35 7.39 13.86
C ALA A 130 -8.21 7.10 12.86
N GLY A 131 -7.81 8.09 12.06
CA GLY A 131 -6.67 7.99 11.14
C GLY A 131 -5.34 7.81 11.88
N LEU A 132 -5.11 8.57 12.95
CA LEU A 132 -3.90 8.42 13.78
C LEU A 132 -3.83 7.05 14.46
N ALA A 133 -4.97 6.56 14.98
CA ALA A 133 -5.03 5.21 15.56
C ALA A 133 -4.74 4.13 14.52
N ALA A 134 -5.21 4.30 13.29
CA ALA A 134 -4.90 3.38 12.18
C ALA A 134 -3.42 3.44 11.78
N VAL A 135 -2.80 4.62 11.77
CA VAL A 135 -1.35 4.77 11.55
C VAL A 135 -0.55 4.04 12.62
N GLU A 136 -0.92 4.14 13.89
CA GLU A 136 -0.24 3.41 14.98
C GLU A 136 -0.42 1.89 14.88
N ARG A 137 -1.61 1.41 14.48
CA ARG A 137 -1.82 -0.02 14.20
C ARG A 137 -0.93 -0.49 13.06
N ALA A 138 -0.88 0.25 11.95
CA ALA A 138 0.00 -0.05 10.83
C ALA A 138 1.47 -0.09 11.26
N ARG A 139 1.91 0.88 12.07
CA ARG A 139 3.26 0.91 12.67
C ARG A 139 3.56 -0.35 13.47
N ALA A 140 2.63 -0.80 14.30
CA ALA A 140 2.80 -2.00 15.13
C ALA A 140 2.85 -3.30 14.31
N LEU A 141 2.24 -3.34 13.13
CA LEU A 141 2.25 -4.49 12.22
C LEU A 141 3.50 -4.54 11.32
N ALA A 142 4.25 -3.45 11.21
CA ALA A 142 5.45 -3.42 10.38
C ALA A 142 6.57 -4.28 10.99
N THR A 143 7.07 -5.24 10.22
CA THR A 143 8.18 -6.09 10.66
C THR A 143 9.53 -5.36 10.56
N PRO A 144 10.58 -5.83 11.27
CA PRO A 144 11.92 -5.26 11.13
C PRO A 144 12.40 -5.20 9.67
N THR A 145 12.11 -6.21 8.86
CA THR A 145 12.44 -6.24 7.42
C THR A 145 11.75 -5.12 6.64
N VAL A 146 10.47 -4.84 6.92
CA VAL A 146 9.74 -3.73 6.28
C VAL A 146 10.38 -2.38 6.65
N VAL A 147 10.73 -2.21 7.92
CA VAL A 147 11.39 -0.99 8.42
C VAL A 147 12.78 -0.83 7.79
N GLU A 148 13.55 -1.91 7.68
CA GLU A 148 14.87 -1.89 7.07
C GLU A 148 14.80 -1.50 5.59
N VAL A 149 13.90 -2.12 4.82
CA VAL A 149 13.66 -1.79 3.41
C VAL A 149 13.24 -0.32 3.28
N LEU A 150 12.30 0.15 4.11
CA LEU A 150 11.83 1.53 4.09
C LEU A 150 12.98 2.53 4.31
N ARG A 151 13.89 2.23 5.25
CA ARG A 151 15.03 3.08 5.59
C ARG A 151 16.06 3.22 4.46
N ARG A 152 16.07 2.29 3.50
CA ARG A 152 16.90 2.38 2.27
C ARG A 152 16.37 3.42 1.28
N TYR A 153 15.09 3.82 1.38
CA TYR A 153 14.50 4.88 0.58
C TYR A 153 14.55 6.24 1.29
N PRO A 154 14.63 7.34 0.53
CA PRO A 154 14.40 8.68 1.08
C PRO A 154 13.05 8.76 1.79
N PRO A 155 12.88 9.68 2.76
CA PRO A 155 11.59 9.90 3.41
C PRO A 155 10.45 10.11 2.42
N ALA A 156 9.24 9.70 2.81
CA ALA A 156 8.05 9.92 2.01
C ALA A 156 7.87 11.43 1.72
N PRO A 157 7.55 11.82 0.48
CA PRO A 157 7.35 13.23 0.17
C PRO A 157 6.12 13.75 0.91
N ALA A 158 6.22 14.97 1.46
CA ALA A 158 5.07 15.66 2.00
C ALA A 158 4.09 15.96 0.86
N GLY A 159 2.91 15.32 0.88
CA GLY A 159 1.85 15.58 -0.07
C GLY A 159 0.71 16.39 0.56
N ARG A 160 -0.13 16.98 -0.31
CA ARG A 160 -1.28 17.82 0.12
C ARG A 160 -2.57 17.03 0.34
N SER A 161 -2.69 15.83 -0.21
CA SER A 161 -3.87 14.99 0.00
C SER A 161 -3.85 14.34 1.38
N ARG A 162 -5.02 14.09 1.96
CA ARG A 162 -5.11 13.46 3.29
C ARG A 162 -4.40 12.10 3.37
N PRO A 163 -4.52 11.19 2.38
CA PRO A 163 -3.70 9.98 2.35
C PRO A 163 -2.19 10.24 2.31
N ALA A 164 -1.72 11.30 1.62
CA ALA A 164 -0.29 11.61 1.59
C ALA A 164 0.23 12.13 2.94
N VAL A 165 -0.60 12.89 3.67
CA VAL A 165 -0.30 13.31 5.05
C VAL A 165 -0.20 12.10 5.98
N LEU A 166 -1.15 11.18 5.90
CA LEU A 166 -1.15 9.93 6.70
C LEU A 166 0.05 9.03 6.35
N MET A 167 0.40 8.94 5.06
CA MET A 167 1.59 8.21 4.61
C MET A 167 2.89 8.81 5.17
N ALA A 168 3.02 10.14 5.16
CA ALA A 168 4.18 10.82 5.74
C ALA A 168 4.25 10.64 7.27
N ALA A 169 3.11 10.64 7.96
CA ALA A 169 3.04 10.35 9.39
C ALA A 169 3.49 8.92 9.70
N LEU A 170 3.04 7.93 8.91
CA LEU A 170 3.47 6.53 9.05
C LEU A 170 4.97 6.36 8.75
N ASP A 171 5.49 6.97 7.68
CA ASP A 171 6.93 6.96 7.35
C ASP A 171 7.76 7.52 8.51
N ALA A 172 7.36 8.68 9.05
CA ALA A 172 8.03 9.29 10.19
C ALA A 172 7.97 8.41 11.45
N ALA A 173 6.85 7.72 11.69
CA ALA A 173 6.69 6.86 12.85
C ALA A 173 7.51 5.56 12.77
N LEU A 174 7.68 5.00 11.56
CA LEU A 174 8.52 3.81 11.31
C LEU A 174 10.02 4.10 11.31
N ARG A 175 10.42 5.35 11.11
CA ARG A 175 11.83 5.78 11.10
C ARG A 175 12.38 6.16 12.48
N ARG A 176 11.51 6.30 13.49
CA ARG A 176 11.93 6.45 14.89
C ARG A 176 12.54 5.16 15.41
#